data_AF-A0A536F670-F1
#
_entry.id   AF-A0A536F670-F1
#
_cell.length_a   1.000
_cell.length_b   1.000
_cell.length_c   1.000
_cell.angle_alpha   90.00
_cell.angle_beta   90.00
_cell.angle_gamma   90.00
#
_symmetry.space_group_name_H-M   'P 1'
#
loop_
_entity.id
_entity.type
_entity.pdbx_description
1 polymer ?
#
loop_
_entity_poly.entity_id
_entity_poly.type
_entity_poly.pdbx_seq_one_letter_code
_entity_poly.pdbx_strand_id
1 'polypeptide(L)'
;KKIRGHHVFSAEGWAEIAALHAMVVDNLELAMSTLASGDREVADKVIRHKANVNVLERRLRQQHIARLHAGLRESIDTSSIHLDVLAALKRANSLVTGIAYAVLGQHHD
;
A
#
# COMPACT_ATOMS: atom_id res chain seq x y z
N LYS A 1 -14.41 -18.42 2.83
CA LYS A 1 -13.97 -19.13 4.06
C LYS A 1 -12.60 -18.57 4.50
N LYS A 2 -12.49 -17.25 4.77
CA LYS A 2 -11.17 -16.58 4.90
C LYS A 2 -10.83 -16.06 6.30
N ILE A 3 -11.77 -16.15 7.24
CA ILE A 3 -11.57 -15.75 8.64
C ILE A 3 -12.31 -16.79 9.50
N ARG A 4 -11.67 -17.91 9.80
CA ARG A 4 -12.12 -18.84 10.86
C ARG A 4 -10.89 -19.23 11.65
N GLY A 5 -10.59 -18.41 12.65
CA GLY A 5 -9.48 -18.58 13.59
C GLY A 5 -8.95 -17.22 14.03
N HIS A 6 -8.66 -17.07 15.33
CA HIS A 6 -7.98 -15.91 15.90
C HIS A 6 -6.49 -15.93 15.48
N HIS A 7 -6.22 -15.94 14.18
CA HIS A 7 -4.86 -15.93 13.65
C HIS A 7 -4.33 -14.50 13.69
N VAL A 8 -3.14 -14.33 14.27
CA VAL A 8 -2.45 -13.05 14.35
C VAL A 8 -1.38 -13.04 13.27
N PHE A 9 -1.18 -11.88 12.63
CA PHE A 9 -0.02 -11.70 11.76
C PHE A 9 1.26 -11.87 12.58
N SER A 10 2.32 -12.42 11.97
CA SER A 10 3.65 -12.33 12.56
C SER A 10 3.99 -10.86 12.85
N ALA A 11 4.78 -10.59 13.89
CA ALA A 11 5.20 -9.23 14.25
C ALA A 11 5.80 -8.45 13.07
N GLU A 12 6.67 -9.11 12.28
CA GLU A 12 7.23 -8.52 11.05
C GLU A 12 6.13 -8.20 10.02
N GLY A 13 5.27 -9.17 9.70
CA GLY A 13 4.18 -8.98 8.77
C GLY A 13 3.20 -7.87 9.16
N TRP A 14 2.97 -7.65 10.46
CA TRP A 14 2.18 -6.51 10.94
C TRP A 14 2.90 -5.18 10.74
N ALA A 15 4.19 -5.10 11.10
CA ALA A 15 5.00 -3.90 10.93
C ALA A 15 5.09 -3.47 9.45
N GLU A 16 5.20 -4.45 8.55
CA GLU A 16 5.20 -4.22 7.10
C GLU A 16 3.87 -3.64 6.60
N ILE A 17 2.74 -4.21 7.03
CA ILE A 17 1.41 -3.69 6.70
C ILE A 17 1.26 -2.25 7.23
N ALA A 18 1.65 -2.01 8.47
CA ALA A 18 1.57 -0.70 9.10
C ALA A 18 2.41 0.35 8.37
N ALA A 19 3.64 -0.01 7.95
CA ALA A 19 4.52 0.87 7.19
C ALA A 19 3.94 1.21 5.80
N LEU A 20 3.40 0.21 5.08
CA LEU A 20 2.76 0.46 3.79
C LEU A 20 1.50 1.32 3.95
N HIS A 21 0.70 1.05 4.99
CA HIS A 21 -0.49 1.83 5.30
C HIS A 21 -0.16 3.30 5.60
N ALA A 22 0.84 3.57 6.44
CA ALA A 22 1.27 4.93 6.75
C ALA A 22 1.61 5.71 5.47
N MET A 23 2.39 5.11 4.56
CA MET A 23 2.76 5.76 3.31
C MET A 23 1.56 6.01 2.36
N VAL A 24 0.54 5.15 2.40
CA VAL A 24 -0.72 5.36 1.65
C VAL A 24 -1.51 6.52 2.24
N VAL A 25 -1.57 6.64 3.57
CA VAL A 25 -2.25 7.75 4.27
C VAL A 25 -1.54 9.07 3.98
N ASP A 26 -0.21 9.11 4.07
CA ASP A 26 0.57 10.33 3.75
C ASP A 26 0.29 10.81 2.32
N ASN A 27 0.21 9.88 1.36
CA ASN A 27 -0.13 10.21 -0.02
C ASN A 27 -1.57 10.69 -0.19
N LEU A 28 -2.52 10.13 0.58
CA LEU A 28 -3.91 10.56 0.59
C LEU A 28 -4.03 12.01 1.11
N GLU A 29 -3.38 12.33 2.22
CA GLU A 29 -3.35 13.67 2.78
C GLU A 29 -2.76 14.67 1.79
N LEU A 30 -1.65 14.31 1.14
CA LEU A 30 -1.02 15.13 0.11
C LEU A 30 -1.94 15.36 -1.09
N ALA A 31 -2.61 14.30 -1.57
CA ALA A 31 -3.56 14.40 -2.68
C ALA A 31 -4.77 15.28 -2.33
N MET A 32 -5.31 15.17 -1.11
CA MET A 32 -6.39 16.05 -0.65
C MET A 32 -5.94 17.52 -0.59
N SER A 33 -4.72 17.79 -0.14
CA SER A 33 -4.14 19.15 -0.17
C SER A 33 -4.07 19.70 -1.60
N THR A 34 -3.66 18.89 -2.58
CA THR A 34 -3.61 19.32 -3.99
C THR A 34 -4.99 19.60 -4.57
N LEU A 35 -5.98 18.79 -4.19
CA LEU A 35 -7.35 18.96 -4.65
C LEU A 35 -7.94 20.29 -4.16
N ALA A 36 -7.65 20.65 -2.91
CA ALA A 36 -8.13 21.91 -2.32
C ALA A 36 -7.40 23.15 -2.86
N SER A 37 -6.10 23.05 -3.11
CA SER A 37 -5.25 24.19 -3.51
C SER A 37 -5.11 24.36 -5.03
N GLY A 38 -5.31 23.30 -5.81
CA GLY A 38 -4.96 23.25 -7.23
C GLY A 38 -3.45 23.23 -7.49
N ASP A 39 -2.62 22.99 -6.47
CA ASP A 39 -1.16 23.01 -6.60
C ASP A 39 -0.66 21.84 -7.44
N ARG A 40 -0.17 22.17 -8.64
CA ARG A 40 0.33 21.21 -9.61
C ARG A 40 1.67 20.58 -9.21
N GLU A 41 2.53 21.31 -8.49
CA GLU A 41 3.82 20.78 -8.04
C GLU A 41 3.60 19.69 -6.99
N VAL A 42 2.67 19.93 -6.07
CA VAL A 42 2.30 18.96 -5.06
C VAL A 42 1.57 17.77 -5.71
N ALA A 43 0.75 17.97 -6.75
CA ALA A 43 0.11 16.88 -7.49
C ALA A 43 1.14 15.98 -8.20
N ASP A 44 2.15 16.57 -8.83
CA ASP A 44 3.26 15.82 -9.43
C ASP A 44 4.05 15.02 -8.38
N LYS A 45 4.21 15.56 -7.17
CA LYS A 45 4.79 14.83 -6.04
C LYS A 45 3.97 13.59 -5.67
N VAL A 46 2.63 13.68 -5.58
CA VAL A 46 1.77 12.51 -5.32
C VAL A 46 2.00 11.41 -6.36
N ILE A 47 2.10 11.78 -7.65
CA ILE A 47 2.34 10.84 -8.75
C ILE A 47 3.69 10.15 -8.61
N ARG A 48 4.77 10.88 -8.31
CA ARG A 48 6.10 10.29 -8.06
C ARG A 48 6.07 9.32 -6.88
N HIS A 49 5.33 9.65 -5.82
CA HIS A 49 5.22 8.80 -4.63
C HIS A 49 4.46 7.48 -4.89
N LYS A 50 3.63 7.37 -5.95
CA LYS A 50 3.01 6.10 -6.39
C LYS A 50 4.06 5.03 -6.68
N ALA A 51 5.19 5.41 -7.28
CA ALA A 51 6.28 4.47 -7.59
C ALA A 51 6.91 3.89 -6.30
N ASN A 52 7.08 4.72 -5.27
CA ASN A 52 7.61 4.28 -3.99
C ASN A 52 6.71 3.24 -3.32
N VAL A 53 5.39 3.43 -3.36
CA VAL A 53 4.42 2.46 -2.84
C VAL A 53 4.53 1.13 -3.59
N ASN A 54 4.63 1.17 -4.92
CA ASN A 54 4.79 -0.04 -5.73
C ASN A 54 6.08 -0.81 -5.40
N VAL A 55 7.20 -0.10 -5.21
CA VAL A 55 8.50 -0.70 -4.87
C VAL A 55 8.45 -1.31 -3.47
N LEU A 56 7.94 -0.57 -2.49
CA LEU A 56 7.81 -1.06 -1.12
C LEU A 56 6.92 -2.30 -1.08
N GLU A 57 5.74 -2.24 -1.67
CA GLU A 57 4.78 -3.33 -1.71
C GLU A 57 5.40 -4.61 -2.31
N ARG A 58 6.11 -4.50 -3.45
CA ARG A 58 6.82 -5.62 -4.07
C ARG A 58 7.86 -6.23 -3.12
N ARG A 59 8.62 -5.39 -2.41
CA ARG A 59 9.60 -5.83 -1.41
C ARG A 59 8.92 -6.59 -0.28
N LEU A 60 7.81 -6.07 0.25
CA LEU A 60 7.06 -6.71 1.34
C LEU A 60 6.50 -8.08 0.91
N ARG A 61 5.98 -8.22 -0.31
CA ARG A 61 5.60 -9.55 -0.83
C ARG A 61 6.76 -10.53 -0.86
N GLN A 62 7.95 -10.08 -1.30
CA GLN A 62 9.14 -10.93 -1.34
C GLN A 62 9.59 -11.36 0.06
N GLN A 63 9.55 -10.44 1.03
CA GLN A 63 9.84 -10.74 2.43
C GLN A 63 8.84 -11.75 3.02
N HIS A 64 7.55 -11.59 2.71
CA HIS A 64 6.53 -12.57 3.10
C HIS A 64 6.79 -13.95 2.50
N ILE A 65 7.10 -14.04 1.20
CA ILE A 65 7.43 -15.31 0.54
C ILE A 65 8.66 -15.98 1.19
N ALA A 66 9.69 -15.20 1.53
CA ALA A 66 10.86 -15.71 2.24
C ALA A 66 10.49 -16.32 3.59
N ARG A 67 9.59 -15.68 4.36
CA ARG A 67 9.07 -16.24 5.63
C ARG A 67 8.26 -17.52 5.44
N LEU A 68 7.49 -17.62 4.36
CA LEU A 68 6.79 -18.86 4.02
C LEU A 68 7.77 -20.01 3.75
N HIS A 69 8.84 -19.76 2.98
CA HIS A 69 9.89 -20.75 2.74
C HIS A 69 10.64 -21.14 4.01
N ALA A 70 10.78 -20.23 4.98
CA ALA A 70 11.36 -20.50 6.29
C ALA A 70 10.41 -21.26 7.25
N GLY A 71 9.15 -21.53 6.84
CA GLY A 71 8.20 -22.31 7.62
C GLY A 71 7.58 -21.55 8.80
N LEU A 72 7.58 -20.22 8.81
CA LEU A 72 7.01 -19.46 9.93
C LEU A 72 5.48 -19.64 9.98
N ARG A 73 5.01 -20.33 11.01
CA ARG A 73 3.60 -20.74 11.15
C ARG A 73 2.61 -19.58 11.09
N GLU A 74 2.89 -18.48 11.79
CA GLU A 74 2.02 -17.29 11.77
C GLU A 74 1.89 -16.69 10.36
N SER A 75 2.99 -16.69 9.58
CA SER A 75 2.96 -16.24 8.19
C SER A 75 2.17 -17.18 7.29
N ILE A 76 2.26 -18.51 7.51
CA ILE A 76 1.47 -19.51 6.76
C ILE A 76 -0.02 -19.35 7.07
N ASP A 77 -0.38 -19.31 8.35
CA ASP A 77 -1.77 -19.24 8.82
C ASP A 77 -2.48 -17.96 8.33
N THR A 78 -1.75 -16.86 8.16
CA THR A 78 -2.28 -15.56 7.72
C THR A 78 -1.92 -15.17 6.28
N SER A 79 -1.26 -16.04 5.52
CA SER A 79 -0.65 -15.68 4.23
C SER A 79 -1.62 -15.04 3.26
N SER A 80 -2.79 -15.66 3.08
CA SER A 80 -3.76 -15.19 2.10
C SER A 80 -4.31 -13.80 2.44
N ILE A 81 -4.59 -13.54 3.72
CA ILE A 81 -5.07 -12.21 4.13
C ILE A 81 -3.94 -11.17 4.14
N HIS A 82 -2.71 -11.56 4.46
CA HIS A 82 -1.54 -10.67 4.42
C HIS A 82 -1.31 -10.13 2.99
N LEU A 83 -1.26 -11.02 2.00
CA LEU A 83 -1.05 -10.64 0.60
C LEU A 83 -2.22 -9.83 0.02
N ASP A 84 -3.44 -10.14 0.44
CA ASP A 84 -4.64 -9.37 0.08
C ASP A 84 -4.56 -7.93 0.60
N VAL A 85 -4.14 -7.74 1.85
CA VAL A 85 -4.00 -6.41 2.47
C VAL A 85 -2.95 -5.58 1.74
N LEU A 86 -1.77 -6.15 1.44
CA LEU A 86 -0.74 -5.45 0.66
C LEU A 86 -1.26 -5.03 -0.73
N ALA A 87 -2.00 -5.92 -1.41
CA ALA A 87 -2.62 -5.61 -2.69
C ALA A 87 -3.73 -4.53 -2.57
N ALA A 88 -4.51 -4.55 -1.50
CA ALA A 88 -5.55 -3.55 -1.25
C ALA A 88 -4.94 -2.15 -1.00
N LEU A 89 -3.87 -2.07 -0.21
CA LEU A 89 -3.15 -0.82 0.05
C LEU A 89 -2.56 -0.23 -1.24
N LYS A 90 -1.96 -1.06 -2.10
CA LYS A 90 -1.51 -0.63 -3.43
C LYS A 90 -2.64 -0.06 -4.29
N ARG A 91 -3.77 -0.75 -4.34
CA ARG A 91 -4.96 -0.29 -5.09
C ARG A 91 -5.48 1.03 -4.54
N ALA A 92 -5.57 1.16 -3.21
CA ALA A 92 -5.96 2.41 -2.57
C ALA A 92 -5.03 3.55 -2.97
N ASN A 93 -3.71 3.34 -2.96
CA ASN A 93 -2.76 4.36 -3.40
C ASN A 93 -2.91 4.73 -4.89
N SER A 94 -3.21 3.78 -5.77
CA SER A 94 -3.51 4.10 -7.18
C SER A 94 -4.72 5.01 -7.30
N LEU A 95 -5.80 4.75 -6.55
CA LEU A 95 -6.99 5.61 -6.53
C LEU A 95 -6.67 7.01 -6.00
N VAL A 96 -5.90 7.10 -4.91
CA VAL A 96 -5.39 8.37 -4.37
C VAL A 96 -4.62 9.15 -5.43
N THR A 97 -3.76 8.47 -6.19
CA THR A 97 -2.98 9.12 -7.25
C THR A 97 -3.89 9.63 -8.38
N GLY A 98 -5.04 8.98 -8.63
CA GLY A 98 -6.05 9.45 -9.57
C GLY A 98 -6.55 10.86 -9.29
N ILE A 99 -6.60 11.28 -8.01
CA ILE A 99 -6.93 12.66 -7.62
C ILE A 99 -5.89 13.64 -8.17
N ALA A 100 -4.60 13.33 -8.01
CA ALA A 100 -3.52 14.17 -8.51
C ALA A 100 -3.51 14.26 -10.04
N TYR A 101 -3.78 13.17 -10.75
CA TYR A 101 -3.94 13.20 -12.21
C TYR A 101 -5.09 14.12 -12.65
N ALA A 102 -6.22 14.08 -11.93
CA ALA A 102 -7.35 14.97 -12.20
C ALA A 102 -6.98 16.45 -12.02
N VAL A 103 -6.24 16.79 -10.96
CA VAL A 103 -5.72 18.16 -10.73
C VAL A 103 -4.78 18.61 -11.85
N LEU A 104 -3.96 17.70 -12.39
CA LEU A 104 -3.06 18.02 -13.50
C LEU A 104 -3.73 18.08 -14.87
N GLY A 105 -5.00 17.65 -14.99
CA GLY A 105 -5.70 17.50 -16.27
C GLY A 105 -5.13 16.36 -17.13
N GLN A 106 -4.57 15.33 -16.51
CA GLN A 106 -3.95 14.18 -17.17
C GLN A 106 -4.81 12.92 -16.97
N HIS A 107 -4.70 11.95 -17.89
CA HIS A 107 -5.34 10.64 -17.74
C HIS A 107 -4.47 9.70 -16.89
N HIS A 108 -5.14 8.92 -16.03
CA HIS A 108 -4.50 7.87 -15.23
C HIS A 108 -4.46 6.56 -16.02
N ASP A 109 -3.27 6.08 -16.36
CA ASP A 109 -3.02 4.75 -16.93
C ASP A 109 -2.86 3.67 -15.84
#